data_AF-A0A661I639-F1
#
_entry.id   AF-A0A661I639-F1
#
_cell.length_a   1.000
_cell.length_b   1.000
_cell.length_c   1.000
_cell.angle_alpha   90.00
_cell.angle_beta   90.00
_cell.angle_gamma   90.00
#
_symmetry.space_group_name_H-M   'P 1'
#
loop_
_entity.id
_entity.type
_entity.pdbx_description
1 polymer ?
#
loop_
_entity_poly.entity_id
_entity_poly.type
_entity_poly.pdbx_seq_one_letter_code
_entity_poly.pdbx_strand_id
1 'polypeptide(L)'
;KRIENKKVYTFDLRYFYKFEHMDREYYIDVLDIQKLSNKAQILTLFHKTFGELMKRDFLIKIEVYSDKIFISDDVLKIYFKGYSLESKT
;
A
#
# COMPACT_ATOMS: atom_id res chain seq x y z
N LYS A 1 -11.78 3.34 -9.21
CA LYS A 1 -12.11 2.07 -8.52
C LYS A 1 -11.18 1.72 -7.35
N ARG A 2 -9.85 1.56 -7.55
CA ARG A 2 -8.93 1.06 -6.50
C ARG A 2 -8.91 1.88 -5.20
N ILE A 3 -9.07 3.20 -5.33
CA ILE A 3 -9.06 4.16 -4.20
C ILE A 3 -10.45 4.72 -3.86
N GLU A 4 -11.48 4.31 -4.59
CA GLU A 4 -12.86 4.78 -4.32
C GLU A 4 -13.41 4.13 -3.05
N ASN A 5 -14.10 4.92 -2.24
CA ASN A 5 -14.72 4.47 -0.98
C ASN A 5 -13.76 3.73 -0.04
N LYS A 6 -12.49 4.15 0.00
CA LYS A 6 -11.48 3.59 0.89
C LYS A 6 -11.38 4.37 2.19
N LYS A 7 -11.11 3.64 3.28
CA LYS A 7 -10.97 4.23 4.61
C LYS A 7 -9.63 4.96 4.70
N VAL A 8 -9.68 6.22 5.16
CA VAL A 8 -8.49 7.06 5.34
C VAL A 8 -8.11 7.08 6.82
N TYR A 9 -6.83 6.81 7.08
CA TYR A 9 -6.21 6.89 8.40
C TYR A 9 -5.36 8.16 8.50
N THR A 10 -5.25 8.74 9.69
CA THR A 10 -4.43 9.93 9.92
C THR A 10 -3.35 9.65 10.96
N PHE A 11 -2.08 9.86 10.60
CA PHE A 11 -0.92 9.81 11.49
C PHE A 11 -0.04 11.03 11.23
N ASP A 12 0.35 11.77 12.28
CA ASP A 12 1.23 12.96 12.17
C ASP A 12 0.86 13.90 11.01
N LEU A 13 -0.43 14.27 10.91
CA LEU A 13 -1.00 15.13 9.85
C LEU A 13 -0.92 14.59 8.42
N ARG A 14 -0.49 13.33 8.23
CA ARG A 14 -0.50 12.64 6.93
C ARG A 14 -1.68 11.68 6.85
N TYR A 15 -2.11 11.43 5.62
CA TYR A 15 -3.26 10.59 5.31
C TYR A 15 -2.79 9.29 4.66
N PHE A 16 -3.37 8.18 5.09
CA PHE A 16 -2.96 6.85 4.66
C PHE A 16 -4.15 5.97 4.29
N TYR A 17 -3.93 5.06 3.36
CA TYR A 17 -4.79 3.88 3.15
C TYR A 17 -4.15 2.66 3.80
N LYS A 18 -4.97 1.76 4.36
CA LYS A 18 -4.52 0.48 4.93
C LYS A 18 -4.71 -0.65 3.91
N PHE A 19 -3.74 -1.55 3.80
CA PHE A 19 -3.89 -2.79 3.05
C PHE A 19 -4.60 -3.87 3.87
N GLU A 20 -5.49 -4.62 3.22
CA GLU A 20 -6.14 -5.80 3.76
C GLU A 20 -5.32 -7.06 3.46
N HIS A 21 -5.34 -8.03 4.38
CA HIS A 21 -4.78 -9.37 4.22
C HIS A 21 -3.27 -9.44 3.94
N MET A 22 -2.50 -8.41 4.32
CA MET A 22 -1.05 -8.51 4.42
C MET A 22 -0.66 -9.15 5.77
N ASP A 23 0.56 -9.71 5.83
CA ASP A 23 1.09 -10.36 7.05
C ASP A 23 1.21 -9.38 8.24
N ARG A 24 1.20 -8.08 7.97
CA ARG A 24 1.17 -7.00 8.98
C ARG A 24 0.25 -5.89 8.49
N GLU A 25 -0.16 -5.03 9.43
CA GLU A 25 -0.90 -3.82 9.11
C GLU A 25 0.02 -2.80 8.42
N TYR A 26 0.04 -2.87 7.09
CA TYR A 26 0.73 -1.92 6.24
C TYR A 26 -0.20 -0.82 5.74
N TYR A 27 0.37 0.37 5.65
CA TYR A 27 -0.28 1.59 5.21
C TYR A 27 0.53 2.23 4.08
N ILE A 28 -0.16 2.87 3.14
CA ILE A 28 0.47 3.68 2.08
C ILE A 28 -0.02 5.11 2.20
N ASP A 29 0.88 6.08 2.01
CA ASP A 29 0.51 7.49 1.96
C ASP A 29 -0.44 7.75 0.77
N VAL A 30 -1.49 8.54 0.98
CA VAL A 30 -2.45 8.91 -0.07
C VAL A 30 -1.75 9.61 -1.24
N LEU A 31 -0.64 10.31 -1.02
CA LEU A 31 0.14 10.92 -2.09
C LEU A 31 0.95 9.89 -2.88
N ASP A 32 1.45 8.83 -2.22
CA ASP A 32 2.24 7.79 -2.88
C ASP A 32 1.37 6.86 -3.73
N ILE A 33 0.10 6.67 -3.37
CA ILE A 33 -0.80 5.82 -4.16
C ILE A 33 -1.03 6.37 -5.57
N GLN A 34 -0.93 7.69 -5.74
CA GLN A 34 -1.08 8.35 -7.05
C GLN A 34 0.08 8.05 -7.99
N LYS A 35 1.23 7.63 -7.44
CA LYS A 35 2.40 7.26 -8.22
C LYS A 35 2.25 5.88 -8.86
N LEU A 36 1.29 5.05 -8.40
CA LEU A 36 1.12 3.67 -8.87
C LEU A 36 0.93 3.60 -10.38
N SER A 37 1.73 2.75 -11.02
CA SER A 37 1.66 2.50 -12.45
C SER A 37 1.77 1.00 -12.75
N ASN A 38 1.64 0.65 -14.03
CA ASN A 38 1.87 -0.72 -14.48
C ASN A 38 3.35 -1.15 -14.39
N LYS A 39 4.28 -0.19 -14.32
CA LYS A 39 5.69 -0.46 -14.05
C LYS A 39 5.88 -0.64 -12.55
N ALA A 40 6.60 -1.70 -12.20
CA ALA A 40 7.02 -1.94 -10.83
C ALA A 40 7.96 -0.81 -10.37
N GLN A 41 7.71 -0.30 -9.18
CA GLN A 41 8.48 0.78 -8.57
C GLN A 41 8.60 0.54 -7.07
N ILE A 42 9.66 1.09 -6.49
CA ILE A 42 9.87 1.01 -5.05
C ILE A 42 9.05 2.11 -4.39
N LEU A 43 8.14 1.73 -3.48
CA LEU A 43 7.36 2.64 -2.65
C LEU A 43 7.51 2.25 -1.18
N THR A 44 7.51 3.25 -0.32
CA THR A 44 7.56 3.05 1.13
C THR A 44 6.16 2.76 1.67
N LEU A 45 6.01 1.64 2.36
CA LEU A 45 4.87 1.35 3.20
C LEU A 45 5.21 1.57 4.66
N PHE A 46 4.19 1.88 5.44
CA PHE A 46 4.30 2.20 6.85
C PHE A 46 3.64 1.09 7.67
N HIS A 47 4.19 0.76 8.83
CA HIS A 47 3.53 -0.12 9.79
C HIS A 47 3.72 0.40 11.21
N LYS A 48 2.74 0.15 12.08
CA LYS A 48 2.81 0.58 13.47
C LYS A 48 3.58 -0.42 14.31
N THR A 49 4.46 0.08 15.18
CA THR A 49 5.20 -0.72 16.17
C THR A 49 5.37 0.10 17.45
N PHE A 50 4.94 -0.41 18.61
CA PHE A 50 5.10 0.25 19.94
C PHE A 50 4.83 1.77 19.98
N GLY A 51 3.85 2.26 19.21
CA GLY A 51 3.49 3.68 19.15
C GLY A 51 4.19 4.49 18.07
N GLU A 52 5.18 3.91 17.38
CA GLU A 52 5.92 4.52 16.28
C GLU A 52 5.45 4.01 14.91
N LEU A 53 5.58 4.87 13.90
CA LEU A 53 5.29 4.55 12.51
C LEU A 53 6.60 4.18 11.79
N MET A 54 6.85 2.88 11.68
CA MET A 54 8.02 2.33 10.99
C MET A 54 7.81 2.35 9.48
N LYS A 55 8.90 2.50 8.73
CA LYS A 55 8.91 2.53 7.27
C LYS A 55 9.60 1.29 6.71
N ARG A 56 9.09 0.75 5.60
CA ARG A 56 9.74 -0.32 4.84
C ARG A 56 9.43 -0.16 3.36
N ASP A 57 10.43 -0.39 2.52
CA ASP A 57 10.28 -0.30 1.07
C ASP A 57 9.81 -1.62 0.47
N PHE A 58 8.93 -1.49 -0.52
CA PHE A 58 8.31 -2.60 -1.25
C PHE A 58 8.36 -2.32 -2.75
N LEU A 59 8.45 -3.38 -3.55
CA LEU A 59 8.23 -3.26 -4.98
C LEU A 59 6.73 -3.36 -5.25
N ILE A 60 6.15 -2.34 -5.88
CA ILE A 60 4.70 -2.23 -6.09
C ILE A 60 4.38 -1.92 -7.55
N LYS A 61 3.36 -2.57 -8.09
CA LYS A 61 2.73 -2.24 -9.38
C LYS A 61 1.21 -2.36 -9.29
N ILE A 62 0.52 -1.86 -10.31
CA ILE A 62 -0.90 -2.15 -10.57
C ILE A 62 -1.06 -2.79 -11.94
N GLU A 63 -2.21 -3.38 -12.20
CA GLU A 63 -2.56 -3.89 -13.53
C GLU A 63 -3.85 -3.24 -14.01
N VAL A 64 -3.91 -2.86 -15.29
CA VAL A 64 -5.01 -2.08 -15.86
C VAL A 64 -6.36 -2.75 -15.63
N TYR A 65 -6.42 -4.08 -15.75
CA TYR A 65 -7.63 -4.89 -15.64
C TYR A 65 -7.88 -5.46 -14.24
N SER A 66 -7.12 -5.03 -13.23
CA SER A 66 -7.26 -5.52 -11.85
C SER A 66 -7.45 -4.38 -10.88
N ASP A 67 -8.35 -4.59 -9.93
CA ASP A 67 -8.60 -3.67 -8.81
C ASP A 67 -7.51 -3.77 -7.73
N LYS A 68 -6.68 -4.82 -7.81
CA LYS A 68 -5.65 -5.13 -6.82
C LYS A 68 -4.39 -4.30 -7.03
N ILE A 69 -3.66 -4.14 -5.95
CA ILE A 69 -2.31 -3.58 -5.89
C ILE A 69 -1.35 -4.74 -5.66
N PHE A 70 -0.39 -4.91 -6.55
CA PHE A 70 0.54 -6.03 -6.54
C PHE A 70 1.82 -5.62 -5.83
N ILE A 71 2.13 -6.28 -4.72
CA ILE A 71 3.22 -5.92 -3.81
C ILE A 71 4.15 -7.12 -3.64
N SER A 72 5.45 -6.88 -3.75
CA SER A 72 6.53 -7.79 -3.34
C SER A 72 7.27 -7.16 -2.15
N ASP A 73 7.52 -7.97 -1.12
CA ASP A 73 8.26 -7.60 0.09
C ASP A 73 9.79 -7.69 -0.07
N ASP A 74 10.22 -8.26 -1.19
CA ASP A 74 11.59 -8.28 -1.68
C ASP A 74 11.69 -7.37 -2.91
N VAL A 75 12.47 -6.29 -2.80
CA VAL A 75 12.65 -5.31 -3.88
C VAL A 75 13.48 -5.85 -5.05
N LEU A 76 14.21 -6.94 -4.85
CA LEU A 76 15.04 -7.60 -5.87
C LEU A 76 14.34 -8.79 -6.51
N LYS A 77 13.41 -9.45 -5.81
CA LYS A 77 12.64 -10.60 -6.33
C LYS A 77 11.23 -10.19 -6.75
N ILE A 78 10.88 -10.54 -7.98
CA ILE A 78 9.63 -10.14 -8.63
C ILE A 78 8.51 -11.16 -8.31
N TYR A 79 8.26 -11.43 -7.02
CA TYR A 79 7.13 -12.26 -6.59
C TYR A 79 6.01 -11.40 -6.01
N PHE A 80 5.07 -11.02 -6.86
CA PHE A 80 3.97 -10.16 -6.45
C PHE A 80 2.78 -10.93 -5.89
N LYS A 81 2.27 -10.48 -4.75
CA LYS A 81 0.95 -10.85 -4.24
C LYS A 81 -0.01 -9.67 -4.41
N GLY A 82 -1.27 -9.96 -4.76
CA GLY A 82 -2.29 -8.93 -4.99
C GLY A 82 -3.09 -8.62 -3.74
N TYR A 83 -3.09 -7.36 -3.33
CA TYR A 83 -3.77 -6.84 -2.14
C TYR A 83 -4.81 -5.79 -2.48
N SER A 84 -5.72 -5.55 -1.54
CA SER A 84 -6.77 -4.53 -1.63
C SER A 84 -6.60 -3.52 -0.51
N LEU A 85 -7.12 -2.30 -0.71
CA LEU A 85 -7.24 -1.33 0.37
C LEU A 85 -8.54 -1.54 1.14
N GLU A 86 -8.47 -1.28 2.45
CA GLU A 86 -9.62 -1.35 3.37
C GLU A 86 -10.74 -0.42 2.91
N SER A 87 -11.94 -0.98 2.81
CA SER A 87 -13.12 -0.23 2.37
C SER A 87 -13.72 0.57 3.53
N LYS A 88 -14.30 1.73 3.22
CA LYS A 88 -15.10 2.52 4.17
C LYS A 88 -16.41 1.77 4.39
N THR A 89 -16.58 1.19 5.57
CA THR A 89 -17.85 0.58 6.02
C THR A 89 -18.90 1.66 6.26
#